data_AF-A0A6P1QWB3-F1
#
_entry.id   AF-A0A6P1QWB3-F1
#
_cell.length_a   1.000
_cell.length_b   1.000
_cell.length_c   1.000
_cell.angle_alpha   90.00
_cell.angle_beta   90.00
_cell.angle_gamma   90.00
#
_symmetry.space_group_name_H-M   'P 1'
#
loop_
_entity.id
_entity.type
_entity.pdbx_description
1 polymer ?
#
loop_
_entity_poly.entity_id
_entity_poly.type
_entity_poly.pdbx_seq_one_letter_code
_entity_poly.pdbx_strand_id
1 'polypeptide(L)'
;MEELKLKDFVETKFLPAMNEMDNVLKLQINSAFTKELNTRNKTRIRLLSCLYTHIKLYTKYPENEKVQAAERLTLIIKKFGKKVSGLPQRELTGVITQMLQDLQLAESVADLKKISAMAWVNSLKAENIEFEKLFNSRTVEKSTLKVGVSQVVRKKMQECFTQLIKLIEAQALINGADKYKRLMDEILTEVKQAKTTIKRRGNR
;
A
#
# COMPACT_ATOMS: atom_id res chain seq x y z
N MET A 1 -7.14 25.44 -35.30
CA MET A 1 -6.59 25.42 -33.94
C MET A 1 -5.28 24.67 -34.01
N GLU A 2 -4.15 25.38 -34.13
CA GLU A 2 -2.84 24.74 -34.03
C GLU A 2 -2.75 24.11 -32.64
N GLU A 3 -2.55 22.78 -32.58
CA GLU A 3 -2.13 22.10 -31.37
C GLU A 3 -0.98 22.90 -30.76
N LEU A 4 -1.15 23.39 -29.52
CA LEU A 4 -0.09 24.12 -28.84
C LEU A 4 1.18 23.26 -28.91
N LYS A 5 2.25 23.78 -29.50
CA LYS A 5 3.58 23.15 -29.61
C LYS A 5 4.25 22.84 -28.24
N LEU A 6 3.49 22.94 -27.16
CA LEU A 6 3.83 22.54 -25.80
C LEU A 6 3.58 21.05 -25.54
N LYS A 7 2.64 20.43 -26.27
CA LYS A 7 2.14 19.08 -25.98
C LYS A 7 3.25 18.03 -25.94
N ASP A 8 4.13 18.04 -26.94
CA ASP A 8 5.27 17.13 -27.01
C ASP A 8 6.21 17.27 -25.80
N PHE A 9 6.55 18.50 -25.40
CA PHE A 9 7.40 18.74 -24.23
C PHE A 9 6.70 18.29 -22.93
N VAL A 10 5.40 18.54 -22.81
CA VAL A 10 4.60 18.16 -21.65
C VAL A 10 4.57 16.63 -21.50
N GLU A 11 4.27 15.91 -22.59
CA GLU A 11 4.13 14.45 -22.58
C GLU A 11 5.48 13.74 -22.44
N THR A 12 6.54 14.23 -23.08
CA THR A 12 7.84 13.52 -23.13
C THR A 12 8.82 13.91 -22.03
N LYS A 13 8.68 15.11 -21.42
CA LYS A 13 9.60 15.62 -20.40
C LYS A 13 8.92 15.92 -19.08
N PHE A 14 7.86 16.73 -19.10
CA PHE A 14 7.25 17.25 -17.88
C PHE A 14 6.49 16.18 -17.08
N LEU A 15 5.55 15.48 -17.71
CA LEU A 15 4.76 14.43 -17.06
C LEU A 15 5.63 13.28 -16.52
N PRO A 16 6.63 12.78 -17.27
CA PRO A 16 7.56 11.78 -16.73
C PRO A 16 8.32 12.25 -15.48
N ALA A 17 8.83 13.49 -15.48
CA ALA A 17 9.54 14.05 -14.33
C ALA A 17 8.63 14.24 -13.11
N MET A 18 7.37 14.64 -13.35
CA MET A 18 6.35 14.78 -12.30
C MET A 18 6.00 13.42 -11.69
N ASN A 19 5.75 12.41 -12.53
CA ASN A 19 5.45 11.05 -12.08
C ASN A 19 6.63 10.45 -11.29
N GLU A 20 7.87 10.68 -11.73
CA GLU A 20 9.07 10.24 -11.02
C GLU A 20 9.17 10.88 -9.63
N MET A 21 8.96 12.19 -9.53
CA MET A 21 8.95 12.90 -8.25
C MET A 21 7.82 12.44 -7.32
N ASP A 22 6.60 12.27 -7.84
CA ASP A 22 5.45 11.79 -7.07
C ASP A 22 5.67 10.37 -6.54
N ASN A 23 6.26 9.50 -7.35
CA ASN A 23 6.60 8.15 -6.93
C ASN A 23 7.62 8.18 -5.78
N VAL A 24 8.71 8.93 -5.91
CA VAL A 24 9.72 9.05 -4.84
C VAL A 24 9.13 9.65 -3.57
N LEU A 25 8.28 10.68 -3.67
CA LEU A 25 7.66 11.30 -2.50
C LEU A 25 6.67 10.36 -1.80
N LYS A 26 5.84 9.62 -2.54
CA LYS A 26 4.96 8.59 -1.97
C LYS A 26 5.75 7.55 -1.17
N LEU A 27 6.91 7.14 -1.68
CA LEU A 27 7.81 6.21 -0.97
C LEU A 27 8.39 6.81 0.32
N GLN A 28 8.69 8.12 0.33
CA GLN A 28 9.17 8.81 1.53
C GLN A 28 8.07 9.02 2.58
N ILE A 29 6.80 9.09 2.17
CA ILE A 29 5.63 9.09 3.06
C ILE A 29 5.45 7.67 3.65
N ASN A 30 6.43 7.26 4.46
CA ASN A 30 6.46 6.02 5.23
C ASN A 30 5.23 5.82 6.12
N SER A 31 4.47 6.89 6.41
CA SER A 31 3.28 6.84 7.27
C SER A 31 2.13 6.05 6.64
N ALA A 32 1.96 6.10 5.32
CA ALA A 32 0.88 5.40 4.63
C ALA A 32 1.09 3.88 4.63
N PHE A 33 2.25 3.40 4.15
CA PHE A 33 2.60 1.98 4.16
C PHE A 33 2.65 1.39 5.58
N THR A 34 3.18 2.15 6.55
CA THR A 34 3.24 1.68 7.94
C THR A 34 1.84 1.58 8.55
N LYS A 35 0.94 2.53 8.25
CA LYS A 35 -0.45 2.50 8.72
C LYS A 35 -1.22 1.34 8.07
N GLU A 36 -1.07 1.13 6.77
CA GLU A 36 -1.70 0.02 6.06
C GLU A 36 -1.19 -1.33 6.56
N LEU A 37 0.13 -1.54 6.66
CA LEU A 37 0.72 -2.76 7.22
C LEU A 37 0.20 -3.04 8.64
N ASN A 38 0.14 -2.03 9.50
CA ASN A 38 -0.39 -2.20 10.85
C ASN A 38 -1.88 -2.57 10.85
N THR A 39 -2.65 -2.01 9.92
CA THR A 39 -4.09 -2.30 9.77
C THR A 39 -4.30 -3.73 9.31
N ARG A 40 -3.59 -4.15 8.25
CA ARG A 40 -3.60 -5.53 7.75
C ARG A 40 -3.13 -6.52 8.82
N ASN A 41 -2.09 -6.17 9.58
CA ASN A 41 -1.61 -7.00 10.69
C ASN A 41 -2.69 -7.19 11.77
N LYS A 42 -3.39 -6.11 12.15
CA LYS A 42 -4.53 -6.19 13.08
C LYS A 42 -5.65 -7.09 12.53
N THR A 43 -5.93 -6.99 11.24
CA THR A 43 -6.92 -7.86 10.57
C THR A 43 -6.52 -9.33 10.65
N ARG A 44 -5.25 -9.67 10.36
CA ARG A 44 -4.75 -11.05 10.49
C ARG A 44 -4.88 -11.60 11.90
N ILE A 45 -4.48 -10.80 12.90
CA ILE A 45 -4.61 -11.18 14.33
C ILE A 45 -6.08 -11.40 14.70
N ARG A 46 -6.97 -10.52 14.23
CA ARG A 46 -8.42 -10.66 14.46
C ARG A 46 -8.96 -11.94 13.82
N LEU A 47 -8.65 -12.19 12.55
CA LEU A 47 -9.09 -13.39 11.83
C LEU A 47 -8.63 -14.67 12.52
N LEU A 48 -7.37 -14.70 12.97
CA LEU A 48 -6.81 -15.82 13.73
C LEU A 48 -7.58 -16.04 15.05
N SER A 49 -7.84 -14.97 15.78
CA SER A 49 -8.61 -15.03 17.04
C SER A 49 -10.06 -15.50 16.82
N CYS A 50 -10.70 -15.06 15.73
CA CYS A 50 -12.04 -15.51 15.35
C CYS A 50 -12.04 -17.00 14.98
N LEU A 51 -11.06 -17.47 14.19
CA LEU A 51 -10.90 -18.89 13.86
C LEU A 51 -10.75 -19.75 15.13
N TYR A 52 -9.91 -19.33 16.07
CA TYR A 52 -9.76 -20.02 17.36
C TYR A 52 -11.05 -20.06 18.16
N THR A 53 -11.77 -18.95 18.22
CA THR A 53 -13.03 -18.88 18.95
C THR A 53 -14.08 -19.78 18.30
N HIS A 54 -14.15 -19.79 16.97
CA HIS A 54 -15.05 -20.66 16.21
C HIS A 54 -14.76 -22.13 16.49
N ILE A 55 -13.50 -22.57 16.36
CA ILE A 55 -13.14 -23.97 16.63
C ILE A 55 -13.45 -24.34 18.08
N LYS A 56 -13.10 -23.48 19.04
CA LYS A 56 -13.37 -23.72 20.46
C LYS A 56 -14.86 -23.83 20.76
N LEU A 57 -15.71 -23.04 20.12
CA LEU A 57 -17.17 -23.15 20.27
C LEU A 57 -17.67 -24.55 19.92
N TYR A 58 -17.16 -25.13 18.83
CA TYR A 58 -17.61 -26.44 18.37
C TYR A 58 -17.11 -27.62 19.20
N THR A 59 -16.14 -27.42 20.11
CA THR A 59 -15.73 -28.46 21.08
C THR A 59 -16.80 -28.78 22.13
N LYS A 60 -17.84 -27.94 22.24
CA LYS A 60 -18.97 -28.12 23.16
C LYS A 60 -20.30 -28.16 22.41
N TYR A 61 -20.28 -28.48 21.12
CA TYR A 61 -21.46 -28.53 20.29
C TYR A 61 -22.31 -29.78 20.59
N PRO A 62 -23.65 -29.76 20.39
CA PRO A 62 -24.49 -30.92 20.67
C PRO A 62 -24.20 -32.15 19.79
N GLU A 63 -23.72 -31.94 18.57
CA GLU A 63 -23.44 -33.03 17.61
C GLU A 63 -22.01 -33.57 17.80
N ASN A 64 -21.89 -34.84 18.18
CA ASN A 64 -20.60 -35.49 18.50
C ASN A 64 -19.60 -35.46 17.33
N GLU A 65 -20.06 -35.63 16.08
CA GLU A 65 -19.17 -35.58 14.92
C GLU A 65 -18.48 -34.22 14.74
N LYS A 66 -19.19 -33.13 15.06
CA LYS A 66 -18.66 -31.76 15.00
C LYS A 66 -17.72 -31.48 16.17
N VAL A 67 -17.99 -32.07 17.34
CA VAL A 67 -17.07 -32.02 18.50
C VAL A 67 -15.75 -32.68 18.14
N GLN A 68 -15.76 -33.90 17.62
CA GLN A 68 -14.55 -34.63 17.24
C GLN A 68 -13.73 -33.89 16.17
N ALA A 69 -14.40 -33.29 15.18
CA ALA A 69 -13.75 -32.44 14.18
C ALA A 69 -13.08 -31.22 14.83
N ALA A 70 -13.77 -30.53 15.74
CA ALA A 70 -13.23 -29.38 16.45
C ALA A 70 -12.07 -29.74 17.38
N GLU A 71 -12.09 -30.91 18.02
CA GLU A 71 -10.99 -31.40 18.86
C GLU A 71 -9.73 -31.68 18.04
N ARG A 72 -9.86 -32.34 16.88
CA ARG A 72 -8.73 -32.55 15.95
C ARG A 72 -8.13 -31.23 15.47
N LEU A 73 -8.98 -30.28 15.04
CA LEU A 73 -8.53 -28.94 14.63
C LEU A 73 -7.87 -28.16 15.78
N THR A 74 -8.36 -28.34 17.01
CA THR A 74 -7.76 -27.73 18.21
C THR A 74 -6.34 -28.23 18.44
N LEU A 75 -6.07 -29.52 18.20
CA LEU A 75 -4.72 -30.08 18.33
C LEU A 75 -3.76 -29.46 17.31
N ILE A 76 -4.18 -29.30 16.05
CA ILE A 76 -3.38 -28.65 15.00
C ILE A 76 -2.99 -27.25 15.43
N ILE A 77 -3.97 -26.47 15.86
CA ILE A 77 -3.78 -25.08 16.25
C ILE A 77 -2.89 -24.92 17.48
N LYS A 78 -3.03 -25.82 18.47
CA LYS A 78 -2.22 -25.79 19.70
C LYS A 78 -0.73 -25.98 19.44
N LYS A 79 -0.32 -26.64 18.35
CA LYS A 79 1.10 -26.82 17.97
C LYS A 79 1.84 -25.50 17.82
N PHE A 80 1.14 -24.44 17.41
CA PHE A 80 1.70 -23.12 17.17
C PHE A 80 1.77 -22.23 18.43
N GLY A 81 1.28 -22.72 19.58
CA GLY A 81 1.36 -22.03 20.88
C GLY A 81 0.21 -21.07 21.16
N LYS A 82 0.14 -20.58 22.41
CA LYS A 82 -0.98 -19.75 22.91
C LYS A 82 -0.83 -18.25 22.61
N LYS A 83 0.36 -17.78 22.22
CA LYS A 83 0.70 -16.36 22.05
C LYS A 83 1.06 -15.97 20.62
N VAL A 84 0.51 -16.67 19.62
CA VAL A 84 0.78 -16.40 18.19
C VAL A 84 0.50 -14.93 17.84
N SER A 85 -0.57 -14.35 18.37
CA SER A 85 -0.96 -12.95 18.12
C SER A 85 0.02 -11.89 18.66
N GLY A 86 0.95 -12.27 19.55
CA GLY A 86 1.97 -11.38 20.11
C GLY A 86 3.33 -11.44 19.40
N LEU A 87 3.47 -12.28 18.36
CA LEU A 87 4.73 -12.45 17.65
C LEU A 87 5.07 -11.21 16.79
N PRO A 88 6.38 -10.93 16.58
CA PRO A 88 6.83 -9.97 15.58
C PRO A 88 6.21 -10.26 14.20
N GLN A 89 5.93 -9.22 13.40
CA GLN A 89 5.18 -9.34 12.15
C GLN A 89 5.72 -10.40 11.18
N ARG A 90 7.04 -10.54 11.08
CA ARG A 90 7.71 -11.52 10.21
C ARG A 90 7.54 -12.95 10.72
N GLU A 91 7.70 -13.16 12.02
CA GLU A 91 7.49 -14.47 12.67
C GLU A 91 6.02 -14.87 12.59
N LEU A 92 5.11 -13.93 12.83
CA LEU A 92 3.67 -14.15 12.70
C LEU A 92 3.30 -14.60 11.29
N THR A 93 3.86 -13.98 10.25
CA THR A 93 3.64 -14.41 8.85
C THR A 93 4.04 -15.87 8.65
N GLY A 94 5.24 -16.26 9.12
CA GLY A 94 5.72 -17.64 9.01
C GLY A 94 4.84 -18.64 9.75
N VAL A 95 4.43 -18.31 10.98
CA VAL A 95 3.52 -19.14 11.78
C VAL A 95 2.15 -19.28 11.11
N ILE A 96 1.57 -18.19 10.60
CA ILE A 96 0.29 -18.26 9.87
C ILE A 96 0.44 -19.12 8.62
N THR A 97 1.53 -18.98 7.86
CA THR A 97 1.77 -19.78 6.65
C THR A 97 1.82 -21.27 6.98
N GLN A 98 2.59 -21.68 7.99
CA GLN A 98 2.68 -23.08 8.39
C GLN A 98 1.34 -23.62 8.91
N MET A 99 0.61 -22.82 9.71
CA MET A 99 -0.70 -23.20 10.21
C MET A 99 -1.72 -23.37 9.07
N LEU A 100 -1.69 -22.50 8.07
CA LEU A 100 -2.55 -22.62 6.90
C LEU A 100 -2.23 -23.86 6.05
N GLN A 101 -0.97 -24.29 6.01
CA GLN A 101 -0.60 -25.56 5.34
C GLN A 101 -1.22 -26.75 6.07
N ASP A 102 -1.07 -26.82 7.39
CA ASP A 102 -1.67 -27.90 8.20
C ASP A 102 -3.21 -27.91 8.11
N LEU A 103 -3.83 -26.73 8.05
CA LEU A 103 -5.29 -26.57 7.90
C LEU A 103 -5.80 -26.85 6.48
N GLN A 104 -4.91 -26.91 5.48
CA GLN A 104 -5.25 -27.25 4.08
C GLN A 104 -5.06 -28.74 3.76
N LEU A 105 -4.54 -29.53 4.69
CA LEU A 105 -4.54 -31.00 4.57
C LEU A 105 -5.98 -31.53 4.43
N ALA A 106 -6.15 -32.60 3.66
CA ALA A 106 -7.48 -33.11 3.29
C ALA A 106 -8.38 -33.40 4.50
N GLU A 107 -7.81 -33.99 5.56
CA GLU A 107 -8.50 -34.29 6.82
C GLU A 107 -8.94 -33.00 7.53
N SER A 108 -8.04 -32.03 7.66
CA SER A 108 -8.32 -30.71 8.26
C SER A 108 -9.41 -29.97 7.47
N VAL A 109 -9.38 -30.03 6.14
CA VAL A 109 -10.39 -29.39 5.28
C VAL A 109 -11.76 -30.06 5.47
N ALA A 110 -11.81 -31.38 5.60
CA ALA A 110 -13.05 -32.09 5.91
C ALA A 110 -13.62 -31.65 7.27
N ASP A 111 -12.78 -31.55 8.30
CA ASP A 111 -13.18 -31.09 9.63
C ASP A 111 -13.62 -29.61 9.63
N LEU A 112 -12.91 -28.74 8.92
CA LEU A 112 -13.27 -27.31 8.79
C LEU A 112 -14.61 -27.14 8.08
N LYS A 113 -14.93 -27.98 7.08
CA LYS A 113 -16.24 -27.98 6.42
C LYS A 113 -17.35 -28.44 7.37
N LYS A 114 -17.11 -29.47 8.18
CA LYS A 114 -18.09 -29.97 9.16
C LYS A 114 -18.53 -28.92 10.17
N ILE A 115 -17.62 -28.03 10.56
CA ILE A 115 -17.90 -26.91 11.50
C ILE A 115 -18.13 -25.57 10.79
N SER A 116 -18.21 -25.53 9.47
CA SER A 116 -18.40 -24.29 8.68
C SER A 116 -17.35 -23.19 8.93
N ALA A 117 -16.08 -23.56 9.14
CA ALA A 117 -14.98 -22.64 9.45
C ALA A 117 -14.11 -22.25 8.24
N MET A 118 -14.37 -22.79 7.05
CA MET A 118 -13.55 -22.55 5.84
C MET A 118 -13.41 -21.07 5.47
N ALA A 119 -14.44 -20.25 5.72
CA ALA A 119 -14.40 -18.82 5.42
C ALA A 119 -13.25 -18.11 6.15
N TRP A 120 -13.01 -18.44 7.41
CA TRP A 120 -11.92 -17.87 8.20
C TRP A 120 -10.54 -18.22 7.63
N VAL A 121 -10.34 -19.47 7.22
CA VAL A 121 -9.08 -19.96 6.64
C VAL A 121 -8.81 -19.27 5.31
N ASN A 122 -9.82 -19.14 4.46
CA ASN A 122 -9.70 -18.47 3.16
C ASN A 122 -9.37 -16.98 3.32
N SER A 123 -10.08 -16.27 4.22
CA SER A 123 -9.81 -14.86 4.51
C SER A 123 -8.43 -14.66 5.13
N LEU A 124 -8.01 -15.54 6.05
CA LEU A 124 -6.69 -15.47 6.67
C LEU A 124 -5.57 -15.70 5.64
N LYS A 125 -5.75 -16.65 4.72
CA LYS A 125 -4.83 -16.91 3.61
C LYS A 125 -4.68 -15.69 2.71
N ALA A 126 -5.80 -15.13 2.26
CA ALA A 126 -5.78 -13.95 1.38
C ALA A 126 -5.07 -12.77 2.07
N GLU A 127 -5.42 -12.48 3.33
CA GLU A 127 -4.80 -11.37 4.05
C GLU A 127 -3.31 -11.60 4.35
N ASN A 128 -2.89 -12.85 4.59
CA ASN A 128 -1.48 -13.16 4.82
C ASN A 128 -0.63 -12.95 3.56
N ILE A 129 -1.13 -13.36 2.39
CA ILE A 129 -0.48 -13.16 1.09
C ILE A 129 -0.35 -11.67 0.78
N GLU A 130 -1.43 -10.90 0.96
CA GLU A 130 -1.40 -9.46 0.69
C GLU A 130 -0.49 -8.71 1.68
N PHE A 131 -0.48 -9.11 2.95
CA PHE A 131 0.48 -8.56 3.91
C PHE A 131 1.93 -8.84 3.50
N GLU A 132 2.25 -10.07 3.10
CA GLU A 132 3.60 -10.46 2.71
C GLU A 132 4.08 -9.70 1.47
N LYS A 133 3.21 -9.54 0.46
CA LYS A 133 3.48 -8.69 -0.70
C LYS A 133 3.82 -7.26 -0.27
N LEU A 134 2.95 -6.63 0.52
CA LEU A 134 3.13 -5.25 0.99
C LEU A 134 4.42 -5.08 1.83
N PHE A 135 4.72 -6.08 2.67
CA PHE A 135 5.91 -6.08 3.52
C PHE A 135 7.21 -6.21 2.69
N ASN A 136 7.19 -7.07 1.66
CA ASN A 136 8.32 -7.24 0.75
C ASN A 136 8.51 -6.02 -0.15
N SER A 137 7.43 -5.44 -0.70
CA SER A 137 7.49 -4.17 -1.44
C SER A 137 8.15 -3.07 -0.62
N ARG A 138 7.73 -2.88 0.65
CA ARG A 138 8.38 -1.92 1.56
C ARG A 138 9.87 -2.19 1.76
N THR A 139 10.26 -3.47 1.84
CA THR A 139 11.66 -3.85 2.10
C THR A 139 12.53 -3.58 0.88
N VAL A 140 12.06 -3.96 -0.32
CA VAL A 140 12.71 -3.66 -1.60
C VAL A 140 12.78 -2.14 -1.81
N GLU A 141 11.67 -1.42 -1.62
CA GLU A 141 11.61 0.04 -1.79
C GLU A 141 12.51 0.80 -0.82
N LYS A 142 12.63 0.34 0.43
CA LYS A 142 13.59 0.92 1.39
C LYS A 142 15.04 0.67 0.99
N SER A 143 15.33 -0.49 0.37
CA SER A 143 16.67 -0.83 -0.09
C SER A 143 17.07 -0.04 -1.36
N THR A 144 16.11 0.39 -2.18
CA THR A 144 16.35 1.14 -3.42
C THR A 144 16.39 2.65 -3.21
N LEU A 145 15.84 3.18 -2.11
CA LEU A 145 15.95 4.59 -1.74
C LEU A 145 17.39 4.94 -1.33
N LYS A 146 18.23 5.26 -2.32
CA LYS A 146 19.53 5.90 -2.07
C LYS A 146 19.32 7.27 -1.43
N VAL A 147 20.16 7.59 -0.43
CA VAL A 147 20.22 8.94 0.16
C VAL A 147 20.44 9.96 -0.96
N GLY A 148 19.62 11.01 -1.02
CA GLY A 148 19.73 12.08 -2.03
C GLY A 148 18.85 11.95 -3.27
N VAL A 149 18.19 10.80 -3.51
CA VAL A 149 17.30 10.63 -4.70
C VAL A 149 16.17 11.65 -4.73
N SER A 150 15.55 11.94 -3.58
CA SER A 150 14.48 12.96 -3.47
C SER A 150 14.94 14.35 -3.88
N GLN A 151 16.19 14.72 -3.55
CA GLN A 151 16.77 16.00 -3.95
C GLN A 151 17.01 16.05 -5.46
N VAL A 152 17.48 14.95 -6.05
CA VAL A 152 17.74 14.82 -7.48
C VAL A 152 16.44 14.95 -8.29
N VAL A 153 15.41 14.17 -7.94
CA VAL A 153 14.12 14.21 -8.67
C VAL A 153 13.40 15.53 -8.49
N ARG A 154 13.50 16.16 -7.31
CA ARG A 154 12.95 17.51 -7.09
C ARG A 154 13.65 18.55 -7.96
N LYS A 155 14.98 18.47 -8.07
CA LYS A 155 15.76 19.38 -8.92
C LYS A 155 15.39 19.19 -10.40
N LYS A 156 15.33 17.94 -10.87
CA LYS A 156 14.92 17.60 -12.24
C LYS A 156 13.52 18.13 -12.57
N MET A 157 12.55 17.94 -11.67
CA MET A 157 11.19 18.47 -11.85
C MET A 157 11.18 20.00 -11.92
N GLN A 158 11.95 20.67 -11.06
CA GLN A 158 12.07 22.13 -11.07
C GLN A 158 12.70 22.65 -12.37
N GLU A 159 13.70 21.95 -12.90
CA GLU A 159 14.33 22.27 -14.19
C GLU A 159 13.33 22.12 -15.34
N CYS A 160 12.58 21.01 -15.40
CA CYS A 160 11.53 20.80 -16.39
C CYS A 160 10.43 21.86 -16.31
N PHE A 161 10.00 22.24 -15.10
CA PHE A 161 9.02 23.31 -14.91
C PHE A 161 9.56 24.67 -15.39
N THR A 162 10.82 24.97 -15.10
CA THR A 162 11.46 26.21 -15.56
C THR A 162 11.57 26.26 -17.08
N GLN A 163 11.90 25.13 -17.71
CA GLN A 163 11.93 25.00 -19.18
C GLN A 163 10.54 25.14 -19.78
N LEU A 164 9.50 24.58 -19.15
CA LEU A 164 8.11 24.73 -19.60
C LEU A 164 7.70 26.21 -19.64
N ILE A 165 7.99 26.98 -18.57
CA ILE A 165 7.71 28.43 -18.55
C ILE A 165 8.43 29.15 -19.67
N LYS A 166 9.74 28.92 -19.85
CA LYS A 166 10.52 29.54 -20.93
C LYS A 166 9.96 29.20 -22.33
N LEU A 167 9.48 27.97 -22.51
CA LEU A 167 8.90 27.54 -23.77
C LEU A 167 7.54 28.20 -24.00
N ILE A 168 6.71 28.35 -22.97
CA ILE A 168 5.45 29.12 -23.04
C ILE A 168 5.73 30.59 -23.43
N GLU A 169 6.70 31.23 -22.76
CA GLU A 169 7.11 32.61 -23.07
C GLU A 169 7.61 32.75 -24.51
N ALA A 170 8.47 31.85 -24.97
CA ALA A 170 8.98 31.84 -26.34
C ALA A 170 7.86 31.65 -27.38
N GLN A 171 6.91 30.74 -27.12
CA GLN A 171 5.78 30.53 -28.03
C GLN A 171 4.80 31.70 -28.03
N ALA A 172 4.63 32.40 -26.90
CA ALA A 172 3.85 33.62 -26.82
C ALA A 172 4.47 34.75 -27.67
N LEU A 173 5.80 34.85 -27.71
CA LEU A 173 6.51 35.80 -28.57
C LEU A 173 6.36 35.47 -30.06
N ILE A 174 6.42 34.19 -30.44
CA ILE A 174 6.41 33.77 -31.85
C ILE A 174 5.00 33.72 -32.45
N ASN A 175 4.01 33.21 -31.70
CA ASN A 175 2.68 32.91 -32.23
C ASN A 175 1.58 33.89 -31.76
N GLY A 176 1.97 34.91 -30.99
CA GLY A 176 1.08 35.92 -30.40
C GLY A 176 0.72 35.64 -28.95
N ALA A 177 0.87 36.66 -28.09
CA ALA A 177 0.72 36.54 -26.65
C ALA A 177 -0.70 36.14 -26.21
N ASP A 178 -1.72 36.57 -26.96
CA ASP A 178 -3.13 36.32 -26.63
C ASP A 178 -3.48 34.82 -26.56
N LYS A 179 -2.79 33.97 -27.34
CA LYS A 179 -3.00 32.52 -27.34
C LYS A 179 -2.50 31.83 -26.07
N TYR A 180 -1.54 32.43 -25.36
CA TYR A 180 -0.87 31.83 -24.18
C TYR A 180 -1.15 32.58 -22.88
N LYS A 181 -1.72 33.79 -22.95
CA LYS A 181 -2.00 34.66 -21.80
C LYS A 181 -2.78 33.96 -20.69
N ARG A 182 -3.88 33.29 -21.05
CA ARG A 182 -4.71 32.54 -20.10
C ARG A 182 -3.90 31.48 -19.34
N LEU A 183 -3.10 30.69 -20.05
CA LEU A 183 -2.28 29.63 -19.44
C LEU A 183 -1.21 30.22 -18.50
N MET A 184 -0.57 31.33 -18.89
CA MET A 184 0.41 32.01 -18.05
C MET A 184 -0.23 32.57 -16.77
N ASP A 185 -1.40 33.20 -16.87
CA ASP A 185 -2.13 33.75 -15.71
C ASP A 185 -2.57 32.66 -14.73
N GLU A 186 -3.05 31.52 -15.25
CA GLU A 186 -3.40 30.34 -14.44
C GLU A 186 -2.16 29.79 -13.70
N ILE A 187 -1.03 29.59 -14.38
CA ILE A 187 0.22 29.13 -13.76
C ILE A 187 0.72 30.11 -12.69
N LEU A 188 0.71 31.41 -12.96
CA LEU A 188 1.14 32.44 -12.02
C LEU A 188 0.27 32.45 -10.76
N THR A 189 -1.04 32.27 -10.93
CA THR A 189 -2.00 32.19 -9.84
C THR A 189 -1.70 30.99 -8.93
N GLU A 190 -1.50 29.81 -9.52
CA GLU A 190 -1.17 28.59 -8.78
C GLU A 190 0.17 28.69 -8.04
N VAL A 191 1.21 29.23 -8.69
CA VAL A 191 2.51 29.47 -8.06
C VAL A 191 2.38 30.42 -6.87
N LYS A 192 1.57 31.49 -7.00
CA LYS A 192 1.31 32.43 -5.90
C LYS A 192 0.59 31.73 -4.74
N GLN A 193 -0.44 30.94 -5.02
CA GLN A 193 -1.16 30.16 -4.00
C GLN A 193 -0.24 29.17 -3.28
N ALA A 194 0.59 28.43 -4.01
CA ALA A 194 1.56 27.51 -3.43
C ALA A 194 2.55 28.23 -2.49
N LYS A 195 3.11 29.38 -2.92
CA LYS A 195 3.99 30.21 -2.09
C LYS A 195 3.32 30.70 -0.81
N THR A 196 2.05 31.15 -0.88
CA THR A 196 1.32 31.58 0.32
C THR A 196 1.07 30.42 1.30
N THR A 197 0.80 29.23 0.81
CA THR A 197 0.61 28.03 1.62
C THR A 197 1.89 27.62 2.34
N ILE A 198 3.04 27.68 1.67
CA ILE A 198 4.36 27.43 2.29
C ILE A 198 4.63 28.45 3.40
N LYS A 199 4.41 29.74 3.14
CA LYS A 199 4.62 30.82 4.13
C LYS A 199 3.74 30.62 5.39
N ARG A 200 2.50 30.17 5.22
CA ARG A 200 1.59 29.85 6.34
C ARG A 200 2.04 28.63 7.16
N ARG A 201 2.69 27.65 6.54
CA ARG A 201 3.20 26.44 7.22
C ARG A 201 4.52 26.67 7.95
N GLY A 202 5.35 27.60 7.49
CA GLY A 202 6.62 27.96 8.15
C GLY A 202 6.49 28.93 9.33
N ASN A 203 5.31 29.54 9.52
CA ASN A 203 5.00 30.45 10.64
C ASN A 203 4.23 29.75 11.79
N ARG A 204 4.16 28.42 11.79
CA ARG A 204 3.65 27.58 12.89
C ARG A 204 4.80 26.77 13.46
#